data_AF-U9W1Z7-F1
#
_entry.id   AF-U9W1Z7-F1
#
_cell.length_a   1.000
_cell.length_b   1.000
_cell.length_c   1.000
_cell.angle_alpha   90.00
_cell.angle_beta   90.00
_cell.angle_gamma   90.00
#
_symmetry.space_group_name_H-M   'P 1'
#
loop_
_entity.id
_entity.type
_entity.pdbx_description
1 polymer ?
#
loop_
_entity_poly.entity_id
_entity_poly.type
_entity_poly.pdbx_seq_one_letter_code
_entity_poly.pdbx_strand_id
1 'polypeptide(L)'
;MLTLFLKSIFGGSVVSISLLCLGSAALAQPVEFSRASQLADIAFGYGLANRADKAMPLLEQAATYEGGDCSEANVWLRIGVGYQAVNQPNKAEEFFTQAVEIARDRTLENCASSGTSPNESLLNRAENYAEAGHLDLALNIANRVDYLFQPITMAEIAGEFYDAGQQAEAEQLVMQAVEIAQQSPTEPIVYQMITLITMAEQLTELGQTELAQLVVETSKLKQPEAFEVPDSFAATLYNFHMLRLARLLVDLDQPQLALSIVDDVVPNIQPLPEFPLDAVNNWIDAAVLYNTLDSDQAETLWATINNHIQQITNPQELASAQRSLVQGYTEMGDFEQAKTQAQAIENTRERQVAHETIASAYARAGQVEAANSLVQSMGNPQSVRRSLVRVYLDTEQYDQAEQLAQQPDMLEALPEIGSRYCKLGLFERVVPLIDLSPSADGLRSCAAIAFAKQGEIERALELTETIADPGNRSNTLVAISAQYTTEPVSWQRLIGWLPKSVKTWLGVHDSAKAVELLDQALELI
;
A
#
# COMPACT_ATOMS: atom_id res chain seq x y z
N MET A 1 17.79 21.04 20.00
CA MET A 1 17.46 19.98 20.98
C MET A 1 16.80 18.87 20.19
N LEU A 2 17.55 18.14 19.37
CA LEU A 2 18.44 17.02 19.72
C LEU A 2 17.65 15.82 20.26
N THR A 3 17.45 14.85 19.35
CA THR A 3 17.62 13.40 19.53
C THR A 3 16.68 12.61 20.44
N LEU A 4 16.35 11.42 19.93
CA LEU A 4 16.09 10.17 20.64
C LEU A 4 14.70 10.03 21.28
N PHE A 5 13.84 9.24 20.62
CA PHE A 5 13.40 7.99 21.24
C PHE A 5 13.53 6.84 20.24
N LEU A 6 14.48 5.96 20.57
CA LEU A 6 14.84 4.73 19.89
C LEU A 6 13.81 3.63 20.21
N LYS A 7 13.51 2.82 19.19
CA LYS A 7 13.42 1.35 19.17
C LYS A 7 12.57 0.58 20.21
N SER A 8 11.91 -0.42 19.62
CA SER A 8 11.79 -1.80 20.09
C SER A 8 10.94 -2.04 21.33
N ILE A 9 9.88 -2.82 21.13
CA ILE A 9 9.68 -4.19 21.64
C ILE A 9 8.39 -4.66 20.97
N PHE A 10 8.49 -5.36 19.85
CA PHE A 10 7.62 -6.48 19.44
C PHE A 10 8.28 -7.13 18.22
N GLY A 11 9.50 -7.65 18.44
CA GLY A 11 10.03 -8.71 17.61
C GLY A 11 9.22 -9.96 17.93
N GLY A 12 8.24 -10.24 17.08
CA GLY A 12 7.43 -11.43 17.13
C GLY A 12 6.99 -11.71 15.71
N SER A 13 7.60 -12.73 15.12
CA SER A 13 7.26 -13.29 13.82
C SER A 13 5.76 -13.64 13.79
N VAL A 14 4.94 -12.71 13.31
CA VAL A 14 3.55 -13.01 12.98
C VAL A 14 3.53 -13.20 11.48
N VAL A 15 3.47 -14.46 11.06
CA VAL A 15 3.14 -14.86 9.68
C VAL A 15 1.78 -14.24 9.37
N SER A 16 1.79 -13.09 8.69
CA SER A 16 0.59 -12.32 8.38
C SER A 16 -0.06 -12.88 7.13
N ILE A 17 -0.78 -14.00 7.24
CA ILE A 17 -1.71 -14.39 6.18
C ILE A 17 -2.79 -13.29 6.11
N SER A 18 -2.58 -12.32 5.22
CA SER A 18 -3.46 -11.17 4.91
C SER A 18 -4.33 -11.46 3.68
N LEU A 19 -4.53 -12.73 3.33
CA LEU A 19 -5.12 -13.13 2.05
C LEU A 19 -6.60 -12.77 1.85
N LEU A 20 -7.33 -12.23 2.83
CA LEU A 20 -8.79 -12.13 2.76
C LEU A 20 -9.44 -10.80 3.22
N CYS A 21 -8.68 -9.75 3.52
CA CYS A 21 -9.26 -8.44 3.87
C CYS A 21 -9.37 -7.49 2.67
N LEU A 22 -9.98 -7.94 1.55
CA LEU A 22 -10.40 -7.03 0.47
C LEU A 22 -11.86 -6.60 0.70
N GLY A 23 -12.04 -5.69 1.64
CA GLY A 23 -13.26 -4.89 1.74
C GLY A 23 -13.24 -3.78 0.69
N SER A 24 -13.60 -4.10 -0.54
CA SER A 24 -13.93 -3.11 -1.57
C SER A 24 -15.39 -3.32 -1.95
N ALA A 25 -16.18 -2.24 -2.04
CA ALA A 25 -17.53 -2.27 -2.59
C ALA A 25 -17.47 -2.80 -4.04
N ALA A 26 -17.64 -4.11 -4.20
CA ALA A 26 -17.47 -4.78 -5.47
C ALA A 26 -18.75 -4.62 -6.29
N LEU A 27 -18.58 -4.09 -7.51
CA LEU A 27 -19.47 -4.44 -8.62
C LEU A 27 -19.60 -5.97 -8.61
N ALA A 28 -20.83 -6.49 -8.59
CA ALA A 28 -21.10 -7.92 -8.45
C ALA A 28 -20.29 -8.73 -9.48
N GLN A 29 -19.28 -9.45 -9.01
CA GLN A 29 -18.49 -10.35 -9.84
C GLN A 29 -19.37 -11.51 -10.33
N PRO A 30 -19.07 -12.13 -11.49
CA PRO A 30 -19.84 -13.28 -11.92
C PRO A 30 -19.78 -14.41 -10.88
N VAL A 31 -20.89 -15.12 -10.76
CA VAL A 31 -21.04 -16.23 -9.81
C VAL A 31 -19.97 -17.31 -10.04
N GLU A 32 -19.58 -17.56 -11.29
CA GLU A 32 -18.56 -18.55 -11.63
C GLU A 32 -17.14 -18.14 -11.23
N PHE A 33 -16.78 -16.85 -11.40
CA PHE A 33 -15.51 -16.30 -10.92
C PHE A 33 -15.36 -16.52 -9.41
N SER A 34 -16.39 -16.11 -8.66
CA SER A 34 -16.39 -16.17 -7.19
C SER A 34 -16.22 -17.61 -6.72
N ARG A 35 -16.94 -18.54 -7.36
CA ARG A 35 -16.89 -19.97 -7.03
C ARG A 35 -15.53 -20.59 -7.30
N ALA A 36 -14.92 -20.35 -8.47
CA ALA A 36 -13.62 -20.91 -8.82
C ALA A 36 -12.52 -20.42 -7.87
N SER A 37 -12.54 -19.12 -7.53
CA SER A 37 -11.61 -18.55 -6.54
C SER A 37 -11.78 -19.20 -5.16
N GLN A 38 -13.01 -19.35 -4.68
CA GLN A 38 -13.28 -19.95 -3.37
C GLN A 38 -12.87 -21.43 -3.32
N LEU A 39 -13.13 -22.19 -4.38
CA LEU A 39 -12.69 -23.59 -4.47
C LEU A 39 -11.16 -23.69 -4.42
N ALA A 40 -10.44 -22.82 -5.12
CA ALA A 40 -8.98 -22.78 -5.09
C ALA A 40 -8.43 -22.44 -3.69
N ASP A 41 -9.04 -21.48 -2.99
CA ASP A 41 -8.63 -21.06 -1.64
C ASP A 41 -8.87 -22.16 -0.59
N ILE A 42 -10.02 -22.83 -0.64
CA ILE A 42 -10.30 -24.00 0.22
C ILE A 42 -9.33 -25.14 -0.11
N ALA A 43 -9.07 -25.40 -1.39
CA ALA A 43 -8.13 -26.44 -1.80
C ALA A 43 -6.69 -26.14 -1.31
N PHE A 44 -6.27 -24.88 -1.38
CA PHE A 44 -5.01 -24.44 -0.80
C PHE A 44 -4.97 -24.71 0.71
N GLY A 45 -6.03 -24.37 1.45
CA GLY A 45 -6.17 -24.69 2.87
C GLY A 45 -6.06 -26.20 3.15
N TYR A 46 -6.69 -27.04 2.34
CA TYR A 46 -6.52 -28.50 2.42
C TYR A 46 -5.08 -28.95 2.11
N GLY A 47 -4.42 -28.31 1.15
CA GLY A 47 -3.00 -28.53 0.85
C GLY A 47 -2.12 -28.27 2.07
N LEU A 48 -2.30 -27.13 2.74
CA LEU A 48 -1.60 -26.79 3.99
C LEU A 48 -1.92 -27.79 5.12
N ALA A 49 -3.15 -28.32 5.17
CA ALA A 49 -3.54 -29.37 6.11
C ALA A 49 -3.03 -30.78 5.71
N ASN A 50 -2.20 -30.89 4.66
CA ASN A 50 -1.69 -32.14 4.10
C ASN A 50 -2.81 -33.11 3.66
N ARG A 51 -3.88 -32.56 3.08
CA ARG A 51 -5.06 -33.27 2.56
C ARG A 51 -5.19 -33.11 1.06
N ALA A 52 -4.16 -33.57 0.34
CA ALA A 52 -4.18 -33.60 -1.13
C ALA A 52 -5.38 -34.38 -1.69
N ASP A 53 -5.88 -35.38 -0.96
CA ASP A 53 -7.08 -36.15 -1.32
C ASP A 53 -8.36 -35.30 -1.39
N LYS A 54 -8.47 -34.26 -0.56
CA LYS A 54 -9.59 -33.30 -0.58
C LYS A 54 -9.32 -32.11 -1.48
N ALA A 55 -8.08 -31.64 -1.54
CA ALA A 55 -7.70 -30.48 -2.35
C ALA A 55 -7.79 -30.75 -3.86
N MET A 56 -7.32 -31.91 -4.32
CA MET A 56 -7.20 -32.23 -5.75
C MET A 56 -8.55 -32.14 -6.50
N PRO A 57 -9.65 -32.75 -6.02
CA PRO A 57 -10.95 -32.63 -6.69
C PRO A 57 -11.45 -31.18 -6.79
N LEU A 58 -11.19 -30.35 -5.77
CA LEU A 58 -11.59 -28.94 -5.78
C LEU A 58 -10.75 -28.12 -6.77
N LEU A 59 -9.45 -28.42 -6.90
CA LEU A 59 -8.60 -27.79 -7.92
C LEU A 59 -9.00 -28.20 -9.33
N GLU A 60 -9.35 -29.47 -9.54
CA GLU A 60 -9.87 -29.96 -10.82
C GLU A 60 -11.20 -29.30 -11.18
N GLN A 61 -12.07 -29.07 -10.20
CA GLN A 61 -13.31 -28.33 -10.38
C GLN A 61 -13.07 -26.83 -10.63
N ALA A 62 -12.18 -26.18 -9.87
CA ALA A 62 -11.83 -24.78 -10.08
C ALA A 62 -11.22 -24.56 -11.48
N ALA A 63 -10.44 -25.53 -11.97
CA ALA A 63 -9.83 -25.50 -13.30
C ALA A 63 -10.84 -25.60 -14.46
N THR A 64 -12.12 -25.87 -14.21
CA THR A 64 -13.17 -25.80 -15.24
C THR A 64 -13.69 -24.39 -15.48
N TYR A 65 -13.18 -23.39 -14.77
CA TYR A 65 -13.55 -21.98 -14.97
C TYR A 65 -13.27 -21.56 -16.42
N GLU A 66 -14.28 -21.02 -17.11
CA GLU A 66 -14.16 -20.68 -18.53
C GLU A 66 -13.45 -19.35 -18.79
N GLY A 67 -13.20 -18.56 -17.74
CA GLY A 67 -12.62 -17.23 -17.87
C GLY A 67 -13.63 -16.18 -18.36
N GLY A 68 -13.11 -15.04 -18.84
CA GLY A 68 -13.88 -13.96 -19.46
C GLY A 68 -13.94 -12.65 -18.67
N ASP A 69 -13.43 -12.63 -17.43
CA ASP A 69 -13.37 -11.45 -16.58
C ASP A 69 -12.00 -10.77 -16.64
N CYS A 70 -11.92 -9.44 -16.47
CA CYS A 70 -10.62 -8.75 -16.41
C CYS A 70 -9.70 -9.28 -15.31
N SER A 71 -10.25 -9.82 -14.23
CA SER A 71 -9.50 -10.33 -13.08
C SER A 71 -9.27 -11.84 -13.13
N GLU A 72 -9.60 -12.51 -14.24
CA GLU A 72 -9.52 -13.98 -14.38
C GLU A 72 -8.12 -14.54 -14.09
N ALA A 73 -7.07 -13.77 -14.39
CA ALA A 73 -5.68 -14.11 -14.08
C ALA A 73 -5.47 -14.43 -12.58
N ASN A 74 -6.19 -13.77 -11.67
CA ASN A 74 -6.11 -14.06 -10.24
C ASN A 74 -6.65 -15.45 -9.89
N VAL A 75 -7.68 -15.93 -10.61
CA VAL A 75 -8.25 -17.26 -10.38
C VAL A 75 -7.23 -18.32 -10.80
N TRP A 76 -6.64 -18.15 -11.99
CA TRP A 76 -5.58 -19.03 -12.48
C TRP A 76 -4.36 -19.05 -11.56
N LEU A 77 -3.95 -17.89 -11.05
CA LEU A 77 -2.88 -17.80 -10.05
C LEU A 77 -3.22 -18.62 -8.80
N ARG A 78 -4.42 -18.46 -8.22
CA ARG A 78 -4.86 -19.19 -7.02
C ARG A 78 -4.90 -20.70 -7.25
N ILE A 79 -5.37 -21.15 -8.42
CA ILE A 79 -5.34 -22.57 -8.81
C ILE A 79 -3.90 -23.09 -8.85
N GLY A 80 -2.98 -22.33 -9.45
CA GLY A 80 -1.55 -22.66 -9.47
C GLY A 80 -0.95 -22.78 -8.06
N VAL A 81 -1.25 -21.82 -7.18
CA VAL A 81 -0.83 -21.84 -5.77
C VAL A 81 -1.39 -23.05 -5.04
N GLY A 82 -2.65 -23.41 -5.28
CA GLY A 82 -3.27 -24.62 -4.76
C GLY A 82 -2.55 -25.89 -5.20
N TYR A 83 -2.21 -26.02 -6.48
CA TYR A 83 -1.42 -27.13 -7.00
C TYR A 83 0.00 -27.18 -6.41
N GLN A 84 0.62 -26.02 -6.19
CA GLN A 84 1.91 -25.95 -5.51
C GLN A 84 1.82 -26.47 -4.08
N ALA A 85 0.77 -26.10 -3.33
CA ALA A 85 0.57 -26.53 -1.95
C ALA A 85 0.35 -28.06 -1.80
N VAL A 86 -0.16 -28.73 -2.84
CA VAL A 86 -0.28 -30.20 -2.87
C VAL A 86 0.88 -30.90 -3.58
N ASN A 87 2.02 -30.22 -3.72
CA ASN A 87 3.25 -30.73 -4.33
C ASN A 87 3.06 -31.25 -5.77
N GLN A 88 2.31 -30.49 -6.59
CA GLN A 88 2.13 -30.71 -8.03
C GLN A 88 2.81 -29.59 -8.83
N PRO A 89 4.15 -29.46 -8.80
CA PRO A 89 4.85 -28.30 -9.35
C PRO A 89 4.64 -28.11 -10.85
N ASN A 90 4.53 -29.19 -11.63
CA ASN A 90 4.31 -29.10 -13.07
C ASN A 90 2.93 -28.51 -13.42
N LYS A 91 1.90 -28.85 -12.63
CA LYS A 91 0.57 -28.26 -12.80
C LYS A 91 0.54 -26.81 -12.30
N ALA A 92 1.20 -26.54 -11.18
CA ALA A 92 1.33 -25.17 -10.68
C ALA A 92 1.97 -24.25 -11.73
N GLU A 93 3.06 -24.72 -12.36
CA GLU A 93 3.76 -24.00 -13.43
C GLU A 93 2.87 -23.68 -14.63
N GLU A 94 2.03 -24.63 -15.05
CA GLU A 94 1.05 -24.45 -16.13
C GLU A 94 0.10 -23.29 -15.80
N PHE A 95 -0.48 -23.30 -14.61
CA PHE A 95 -1.42 -22.27 -14.18
C PHE A 95 -0.77 -20.91 -13.89
N PHE A 96 0.47 -20.88 -13.39
CA PHE A 96 1.22 -19.62 -13.25
C PHE A 96 1.52 -18.98 -14.60
N THR A 97 1.94 -19.78 -15.58
CA THR A 97 2.18 -19.32 -16.94
C THR A 97 0.88 -18.78 -17.55
N GLN A 98 -0.21 -19.54 -17.42
CA GLN A 98 -1.53 -19.12 -17.90
C GLN A 98 -1.99 -17.80 -17.24
N ALA A 99 -1.82 -17.65 -15.92
CA ALA A 99 -2.19 -16.45 -15.20
C ALA A 99 -1.46 -15.20 -15.74
N VAL A 100 -0.15 -15.31 -15.93
CA VAL A 100 0.71 -14.21 -16.40
C VAL A 100 0.41 -13.85 -17.86
N GLU A 101 0.25 -14.84 -18.74
CA GLU A 101 -0.10 -14.59 -20.15
C GLU A 101 -1.46 -13.89 -20.28
N ILE A 102 -2.46 -14.36 -19.54
CA ILE A 102 -3.78 -13.73 -19.55
C ILE A 102 -3.72 -12.33 -18.95
N ALA A 103 -3.01 -12.12 -17.84
CA ALA A 103 -2.86 -10.80 -17.25
C ALA A 103 -2.23 -9.80 -18.23
N ARG A 104 -1.19 -10.22 -18.95
CA ARG A 104 -0.55 -9.40 -19.98
C ARG A 104 -1.53 -9.05 -21.09
N ASP A 105 -2.20 -10.05 -21.65
CA ASP A 105 -3.09 -9.86 -22.79
C ASP A 105 -4.29 -8.96 -22.40
N ARG A 106 -4.89 -9.16 -21.23
CA ARG A 106 -5.97 -8.32 -20.70
C ARG A 106 -5.51 -6.90 -20.37
N THR A 107 -4.28 -6.73 -19.90
CA THR A 107 -3.70 -5.39 -19.66
C THR A 107 -3.56 -4.64 -20.99
N LEU A 108 -3.09 -5.30 -22.05
CA LEU A 108 -2.98 -4.71 -23.39
C LEU A 108 -4.35 -4.37 -24.01
N GLU A 109 -5.39 -5.12 -23.66
CA GLU A 109 -6.79 -4.83 -24.03
C GLU A 109 -7.41 -3.65 -23.24
N ASN A 110 -6.66 -3.03 -22.31
CA ASN A 110 -7.17 -2.06 -21.34
C ASN A 110 -8.33 -2.62 -20.49
N CYS A 111 -8.31 -3.92 -20.21
CA CYS A 111 -9.31 -4.56 -19.35
C CYS A 111 -9.04 -4.16 -17.90
N ALA A 112 -9.75 -3.15 -17.40
CA ALA A 112 -9.67 -2.70 -16.02
C ALA A 112 -11.07 -2.65 -15.42
N SER A 113 -11.37 -3.56 -14.48
CA SER A 113 -12.61 -3.56 -13.69
C SER A 113 -12.50 -2.69 -12.43
N SER A 114 -11.27 -2.31 -12.07
CA SER A 114 -10.88 -1.43 -10.97
C SER A 114 -9.74 -0.53 -11.47
N GLY A 115 -9.31 0.46 -10.70
CA GLY A 115 -8.18 1.34 -11.09
C GLY A 115 -6.84 0.61 -11.30
N THR A 116 -6.79 -0.71 -11.07
CA THR A 116 -5.63 -1.60 -11.15
C THR A 116 -5.71 -2.48 -12.39
N SER A 117 -4.62 -2.55 -13.14
CA SER A 117 -4.52 -3.44 -14.32
C SER A 117 -4.40 -4.93 -13.91
N PRO A 118 -4.70 -5.89 -14.80
CA PRO A 118 -4.53 -7.31 -14.50
C PRO A 118 -3.08 -7.70 -14.13
N ASN A 119 -2.06 -7.11 -14.78
CA ASN A 119 -0.66 -7.31 -14.43
C ASN A 119 -0.33 -6.77 -13.03
N GLU A 120 -0.73 -5.52 -12.76
CA GLU A 120 -0.58 -4.91 -11.44
C GLU A 120 -1.32 -5.72 -10.38
N SER A 121 -2.49 -6.27 -10.69
CA SER A 121 -3.21 -7.14 -9.77
C SER A 121 -2.41 -8.39 -9.42
N LEU A 122 -1.66 -9.01 -10.34
CA LEU A 122 -0.80 -10.15 -10.01
C LEU A 122 0.39 -9.75 -9.15
N LEU A 123 0.98 -8.58 -9.39
CA LEU A 123 2.05 -8.03 -8.57
C LEU A 123 1.58 -7.73 -7.14
N ASN A 124 0.42 -7.09 -6.98
CA ASN A 124 -0.20 -6.89 -5.66
C ASN A 124 -0.46 -8.24 -4.96
N ARG A 125 -0.80 -9.31 -5.70
CA ARG A 125 -0.91 -10.66 -5.10
C ARG A 125 0.44 -11.19 -4.63
N ALA A 126 1.52 -10.96 -5.38
CA ALA A 126 2.86 -11.34 -4.96
C ALA A 126 3.26 -10.66 -3.65
N GLU A 127 3.04 -9.35 -3.53
CA GLU A 127 3.23 -8.58 -2.30
C GLU A 127 2.44 -9.19 -1.13
N ASN A 128 1.14 -9.45 -1.31
CA ASN A 128 0.30 -10.10 -0.28
C ASN A 128 0.85 -11.49 0.15
N TYR A 129 1.46 -12.25 -0.76
CA TYR A 129 2.11 -13.52 -0.40
C TYR A 129 3.42 -13.28 0.38
N ALA A 130 4.15 -12.20 0.09
CA ALA A 130 5.38 -11.86 0.81
C ALA A 130 5.09 -11.43 2.25
N GLU A 131 4.11 -10.54 2.46
CA GLU A 131 3.61 -10.16 3.80
C GLU A 131 3.15 -11.40 4.60
N ALA A 132 2.62 -12.41 3.90
CA ALA A 132 2.23 -13.69 4.48
C ALA A 132 3.39 -14.66 4.75
N GLY A 133 4.64 -14.23 4.53
CA GLY A 133 5.85 -15.03 4.72
C GLY A 133 6.08 -16.08 3.63
N HIS A 134 5.29 -16.09 2.56
CA HIS A 134 5.48 -16.97 1.40
C HIS A 134 6.45 -16.34 0.38
N LEU A 135 7.63 -15.94 0.86
CA LEU A 135 8.60 -15.13 0.12
C LEU A 135 9.04 -15.76 -1.21
N ASP A 136 9.31 -17.08 -1.24
CA ASP A 136 9.69 -17.79 -2.48
C ASP A 136 8.59 -17.77 -3.53
N LEU A 137 7.32 -17.92 -3.10
CA LEU A 137 6.16 -17.88 -3.99
C LEU A 137 5.95 -16.46 -4.53
N ALA A 138 6.01 -15.46 -3.65
CA ALA A 138 5.91 -14.05 -4.02
C ALA A 138 6.95 -13.68 -5.07
N LEU A 139 8.22 -14.01 -4.81
CA LEU A 139 9.32 -13.76 -5.72
C LEU A 139 9.16 -14.53 -7.05
N ASN A 140 8.65 -15.76 -7.02
CA ASN A 140 8.37 -16.52 -8.23
C ASN A 140 7.32 -15.84 -9.11
N ILE A 141 6.24 -15.31 -8.52
CA ILE A 141 5.19 -14.59 -9.25
C ILE A 141 5.74 -13.28 -9.80
N ALA A 142 6.38 -12.47 -8.96
CA ALA A 142 6.93 -11.17 -9.36
C ALA A 142 7.91 -11.29 -10.53
N ASN A 143 8.82 -12.27 -10.51
CA ASN A 143 9.79 -12.50 -11.60
C ASN A 143 9.16 -12.87 -12.95
N ARG A 144 7.90 -13.33 -12.98
CA ARG A 144 7.22 -13.71 -14.23
C ARG A 144 6.45 -12.57 -14.86
N VAL A 145 6.04 -11.58 -14.08
CA VAL A 145 5.22 -10.47 -14.57
C VAL A 145 6.13 -9.40 -15.15
N ASP A 146 6.32 -9.42 -16.47
CA ASP A 146 7.03 -8.38 -17.21
C ASP A 146 6.12 -7.13 -17.33
N TYR A 147 6.28 -6.20 -16.38
CA TYR A 147 5.47 -5.00 -16.27
C TYR A 147 6.21 -3.87 -15.54
N LEU A 148 5.83 -2.62 -15.84
CA LEU A 148 6.44 -1.39 -15.28
C LEU A 148 6.63 -1.41 -13.75
N PHE A 149 5.66 -1.95 -13.00
CA PHE A 149 5.72 -1.98 -11.54
C PHE A 149 6.49 -3.16 -10.95
N GLN A 150 6.97 -4.10 -11.77
CA GLN A 150 7.71 -5.28 -11.30
C GLN A 150 8.90 -4.91 -10.40
N PRO A 151 9.78 -3.94 -10.73
CA PRO A 151 10.89 -3.58 -9.86
C PRO A 151 10.46 -3.02 -8.51
N ILE A 152 9.33 -2.32 -8.45
CA ILE A 152 8.78 -1.75 -7.21
C ILE A 152 8.32 -2.89 -6.31
N THR A 153 7.52 -3.80 -6.83
CA THR A 153 7.08 -4.99 -6.09
C THR A 153 8.25 -5.88 -5.65
N MET A 154 9.30 -6.00 -6.46
CA MET A 154 10.50 -6.73 -6.05
C MET A 154 11.22 -6.04 -4.87
N ALA A 155 11.25 -4.70 -4.84
CA ALA A 155 11.82 -3.95 -3.71
C ALA A 155 10.97 -4.11 -2.43
N GLU A 156 9.64 -4.09 -2.54
CA GLU A 156 8.72 -4.35 -1.42
C GLU A 156 8.93 -5.77 -0.86
N ILE A 157 8.98 -6.79 -1.73
CA ILE A 157 9.29 -8.17 -1.35
C ILE A 157 10.67 -8.25 -0.68
N ALA A 158 11.66 -7.48 -1.13
CA ALA A 158 12.97 -7.43 -0.49
C ALA A 158 12.90 -6.88 0.94
N GLY A 159 12.02 -5.91 1.20
CA GLY A 159 11.72 -5.45 2.56
C GLY A 159 11.25 -6.59 3.46
N GLU A 160 10.34 -7.44 2.97
CA GLU A 160 9.86 -8.62 3.71
C GLU A 160 10.97 -9.67 3.96
N PHE A 161 11.89 -9.87 3.00
CA PHE A 161 13.09 -10.67 3.23
C PHE A 161 13.98 -10.08 4.34
N TYR A 162 14.14 -8.75 4.33
CA TYR A 162 14.94 -8.05 5.33
C TYR A 162 14.35 -8.21 6.74
N ASP A 163 13.04 -8.04 6.88
CA ASP A 163 12.31 -8.22 8.15
C ASP A 163 12.31 -9.68 8.62
N ALA A 164 12.36 -10.64 7.70
CA ALA A 164 12.58 -12.05 7.99
C ALA A 164 14.04 -12.38 8.40
N GLY A 165 14.95 -11.41 8.42
CA GLY A 165 16.36 -11.57 8.77
C GLY A 165 17.24 -12.10 7.64
N GLN A 166 16.74 -12.13 6.41
CA GLN A 166 17.43 -12.59 5.19
C GLN A 166 18.02 -11.40 4.43
N GLN A 167 18.92 -10.67 5.09
CA GLN A 167 19.44 -9.40 4.59
C GLN A 167 20.22 -9.53 3.27
N ALA A 168 21.02 -10.59 3.11
CA ALA A 168 21.81 -10.79 1.89
C ALA A 168 20.92 -11.05 0.67
N GLU A 169 19.85 -11.84 0.86
CA GLU A 169 18.83 -12.10 -0.14
C GLU A 169 18.05 -10.82 -0.49
N ALA A 170 17.68 -10.01 0.51
CA ALA A 170 17.04 -8.72 0.30
C ALA A 170 17.90 -7.76 -0.54
N GLU A 171 19.18 -7.60 -0.20
CA GLU A 171 20.11 -6.75 -0.95
C GLU A 171 20.30 -7.25 -2.40
N GLN A 172 20.44 -8.57 -2.60
CA GLN A 172 20.50 -9.17 -3.93
C GLN A 172 19.24 -8.86 -4.75
N LEU A 173 18.08 -8.98 -4.14
CA LEU A 173 16.80 -8.73 -4.79
C LEU A 173 16.63 -7.26 -5.16
N VAL A 174 17.04 -6.33 -4.29
CA VAL A 174 17.06 -4.89 -4.61
C VAL A 174 18.00 -4.60 -5.78
N MET A 175 19.20 -5.16 -5.82
CA MET A 175 20.12 -4.98 -6.95
C MET A 175 19.53 -5.51 -8.26
N GLN A 176 18.86 -6.66 -8.21
CA GLN A 176 18.17 -7.21 -9.37
C GLN A 176 17.02 -6.30 -9.84
N ALA A 177 16.24 -5.76 -8.91
CA ALA A 177 15.15 -4.84 -9.22
C ALA A 177 15.69 -3.54 -9.87
N VAL A 178 16.79 -2.98 -9.35
CA VAL A 178 17.46 -1.82 -9.94
C VAL A 178 17.93 -2.13 -11.37
N GLU A 179 18.52 -3.31 -11.60
CA GLU A 179 18.96 -3.73 -12.93
C GLU A 179 17.79 -3.79 -13.91
N ILE A 180 16.65 -4.40 -13.52
CA ILE A 180 15.44 -4.47 -14.35
C ILE A 180 14.90 -3.06 -14.64
N ALA A 181 14.81 -2.20 -13.63
CA ALA A 181 14.33 -0.82 -13.78
C ALA A 181 15.20 -0.01 -14.77
N GLN A 182 16.51 -0.23 -14.76
CA GLN A 182 17.45 0.45 -15.67
C GLN A 182 17.49 -0.15 -17.08
N GLN A 183 17.20 -1.44 -17.22
CA GLN A 183 17.27 -2.16 -18.49
C GLN A 183 15.97 -2.15 -19.28
N SER A 184 14.87 -1.63 -18.72
CA SER A 184 13.58 -1.55 -19.40
C SER A 184 13.71 -0.85 -20.77
N PRO A 185 13.65 -1.59 -21.89
CA PRO A 185 14.08 -1.10 -23.20
C PRO A 185 12.96 -0.36 -23.94
N THR A 186 11.73 -0.42 -23.44
CA THR A 186 10.52 0.11 -24.09
C THR A 186 10.05 1.44 -23.52
N GLU A 187 10.51 1.81 -22.32
CA GLU A 187 10.02 3.00 -21.62
C GLU A 187 10.98 4.20 -21.79
N PRO A 188 10.45 5.42 -22.00
CA PRO A 188 11.25 6.64 -21.90
C PRO A 188 12.10 6.67 -20.63
N ILE A 189 13.32 7.21 -20.74
CA ILE A 189 14.31 7.30 -19.67
C ILE A 189 13.73 7.91 -18.38
N VAL A 190 12.76 8.82 -18.50
CA VAL A 190 12.03 9.41 -17.36
C VAL A 190 11.31 8.35 -16.52
N TYR A 191 10.73 7.31 -17.11
CA TYR A 191 10.09 6.24 -16.33
C TYR A 191 11.08 5.39 -15.55
N GLN A 192 12.30 5.19 -16.05
CA GLN A 192 13.35 4.51 -15.28
C GLN A 192 13.67 5.27 -14.00
N MET A 193 13.82 6.59 -14.10
CA MET A 193 14.02 7.48 -12.96
C MET A 193 12.83 7.42 -11.99
N ILE A 194 11.59 7.51 -12.50
CA ILE A 194 10.38 7.43 -11.68
C ILE A 194 10.33 6.12 -10.90
N THR A 195 10.56 4.99 -11.58
CA THR A 195 10.56 3.66 -10.94
C THR A 195 11.60 3.57 -9.84
N LEU A 196 12.83 4.03 -10.09
CA LEU A 196 13.90 4.00 -9.10
C LEU A 196 13.62 4.90 -7.88
N ILE A 197 13.06 6.10 -8.10
CA ILE A 197 12.65 7.00 -7.00
C ILE A 197 11.54 6.34 -6.19
N THR A 198 10.51 5.79 -6.85
CA THR A 198 9.39 5.13 -6.17
C THR A 198 9.86 3.91 -5.38
N MET A 199 10.78 3.09 -5.91
CA MET A 199 11.38 1.97 -5.16
C MET A 199 12.01 2.44 -3.84
N ALA A 200 12.83 3.49 -3.90
CA ALA A 200 13.52 4.00 -2.72
C ALA A 200 12.54 4.69 -1.72
N GLU A 201 11.50 5.36 -2.22
CA GLU A 201 10.44 5.92 -1.38
C GLU A 201 9.64 4.83 -0.66
N GLN A 202 9.19 3.79 -1.37
CA GLN A 202 8.45 2.68 -0.76
C GLN A 202 9.30 1.97 0.31
N LEU A 203 10.57 1.72 0.03
CA LEU A 203 11.49 1.18 1.04
C LEU A 203 11.65 2.12 2.24
N THR A 204 11.69 3.44 2.03
CA THR A 204 11.75 4.42 3.12
C THR A 204 10.46 4.42 3.95
N GLU A 205 9.29 4.33 3.31
CA GLU A 205 7.98 4.23 3.96
C GLU A 205 7.87 2.95 4.81
N LEU A 206 8.47 1.85 4.36
CA LEU A 206 8.58 0.59 5.12
C LEU A 206 9.64 0.65 6.24
N GLY A 207 10.36 1.76 6.40
CA GLY A 207 11.45 1.89 7.37
C GLY A 207 12.75 1.16 6.97
N GLN A 208 12.84 0.68 5.74
CA GLN A 208 13.99 -0.03 5.17
C GLN A 208 15.02 0.95 4.60
N THR A 209 15.50 1.87 5.43
CA THR A 209 16.38 2.98 5.02
C THR A 209 17.68 2.47 4.34
N GLU A 210 18.26 1.37 4.82
CA GLU A 210 19.47 0.79 4.22
C GLU A 210 19.24 0.30 2.78
N LEU A 211 18.10 -0.36 2.53
CA LEU A 211 17.73 -0.82 1.18
C LEU A 211 17.39 0.37 0.27
N ALA A 212 16.72 1.39 0.78
CA ALA A 212 16.44 2.62 0.03
C ALA A 212 17.75 3.32 -0.38
N GLN A 213 18.73 3.40 0.53
CA GLN A 213 20.06 3.93 0.23
C GLN A 213 20.77 3.09 -0.84
N LEU A 214 20.66 1.76 -0.77
CA LEU A 214 21.21 0.85 -1.77
C LEU A 214 20.64 1.13 -3.18
N VAL A 215 19.32 1.39 -3.31
CA VAL A 215 18.71 1.80 -4.59
C VAL A 215 19.36 3.09 -5.11
N VAL A 216 19.50 4.11 -4.26
CA VAL A 216 20.11 5.38 -4.66
C VAL A 216 21.59 5.22 -5.05
N GLU A 217 22.33 4.36 -4.35
CA GLU A 217 23.77 4.14 -4.57
C GLU A 217 24.10 3.31 -5.80
N THR A 218 23.29 2.30 -6.09
CA THR A 218 23.53 1.36 -7.19
C THR A 218 22.88 1.80 -8.50
N SER A 219 21.97 2.78 -8.44
CA SER A 219 21.28 3.31 -9.60
C SER A 219 21.97 4.55 -10.22
N LYS A 220 21.33 5.12 -11.24
CA LYS A 220 21.80 6.35 -11.91
C LYS A 220 21.28 7.63 -11.23
N LEU A 221 20.51 7.52 -10.14
CA LEU A 221 19.85 8.68 -9.51
C LEU A 221 20.84 9.76 -9.01
N LYS A 222 22.08 9.38 -8.67
CA LYS A 222 23.14 10.34 -8.28
C LYS A 222 23.77 11.09 -9.46
N GLN A 223 23.41 10.74 -10.69
CA GLN A 223 23.94 11.34 -11.93
C GLN A 223 22.76 11.82 -12.79
N PRO A 224 22.06 12.88 -12.37
CA PRO A 224 20.89 13.39 -13.09
C PRO A 224 21.14 13.65 -14.58
N GLU A 225 22.37 14.00 -14.97
CA GLU A 225 22.73 14.24 -16.37
C GLU A 225 22.68 12.97 -17.23
N ALA A 226 22.61 11.78 -16.62
CA ALA A 226 22.44 10.52 -17.31
C ALA A 226 21.00 10.32 -17.83
N PHE A 227 20.04 11.15 -17.43
CA PHE A 227 18.66 11.08 -17.90
C PHE A 227 18.44 12.10 -19.03
N GLU A 228 18.39 11.65 -20.29
CA GLU A 228 18.10 12.56 -21.42
C GLU A 228 16.66 13.10 -21.33
N VAL A 229 16.52 14.42 -21.41
CA VAL A 229 15.23 15.13 -21.41
C VAL A 229 14.94 15.62 -22.83
N PRO A 230 14.05 14.95 -23.60
CA PRO A 230 13.92 15.16 -25.04
C PRO A 230 13.15 16.44 -25.43
N ASP A 231 12.29 16.96 -24.55
CA ASP A 231 11.48 18.15 -24.81
C ASP A 231 11.08 18.91 -23.53
N SER A 232 10.40 20.06 -23.68
CA SER A 232 10.00 20.92 -22.56
C SER A 232 8.91 20.31 -21.66
N PHE A 233 8.08 19.41 -22.19
CA PHE A 233 7.08 18.69 -21.39
C PHE A 233 7.78 17.67 -20.48
N ALA A 234 8.70 16.89 -21.05
CA ALA A 234 9.58 16.02 -20.31
C ALA A 234 10.43 16.78 -19.28
N ALA A 235 10.82 18.03 -19.56
CA ALA A 235 11.58 18.86 -18.61
C ALA A 235 10.79 19.23 -17.35
N THR A 236 9.49 19.51 -17.49
CA THR A 236 8.64 19.85 -16.34
C THR A 236 8.43 18.64 -15.44
N LEU A 237 8.13 17.49 -16.05
CA LEU A 237 8.00 16.21 -15.34
C LEU A 237 9.33 15.79 -14.70
N TYR A 238 10.44 15.98 -15.41
CA TYR A 238 11.79 15.74 -14.90
C TYR A 238 12.08 16.58 -13.66
N ASN A 239 11.85 17.90 -13.70
CA ASN A 239 12.07 18.79 -12.56
C ASN A 239 11.27 18.35 -11.33
N PHE A 240 9.99 18.00 -11.52
CA PHE A 240 9.13 17.49 -10.46
C PHE A 240 9.73 16.24 -9.79
N HIS A 241 10.18 15.26 -10.58
CA HIS A 241 10.77 14.03 -10.04
C HIS A 241 12.15 14.26 -9.40
N MET A 242 12.95 15.19 -9.91
CA MET A 242 14.23 15.54 -9.27
C MET A 242 14.03 16.22 -7.91
N LEU A 243 13.00 17.06 -7.76
CA LEU A 243 12.65 17.62 -6.45
C LEU A 243 12.10 16.54 -5.50
N ARG A 244 11.37 15.55 -6.03
CA ARG A 244 10.98 14.34 -5.28
C ARG A 244 12.20 13.56 -4.78
N LEU A 245 13.20 13.34 -5.63
CA LEU A 245 14.47 12.74 -5.24
C LEU A 245 15.23 13.57 -4.19
N ALA A 246 15.27 14.90 -4.33
CA ALA A 246 15.90 15.75 -3.32
C ALA A 246 15.22 15.62 -1.95
N ARG A 247 13.89 15.53 -1.91
CA ARG A 247 13.14 15.29 -0.67
C ARG A 247 13.47 13.93 -0.06
N LEU A 248 13.45 12.87 -0.87
CA LEU A 248 13.89 11.54 -0.44
C LEU A 248 15.32 11.56 0.12
N LEU A 249 16.25 12.28 -0.51
CA LEU A 249 17.62 12.38 -0.04
C LEU A 249 17.75 13.13 1.30
N VAL A 250 16.85 14.07 1.59
CA VAL A 250 16.76 14.66 2.95
C VAL A 250 16.36 13.57 3.95
N ASP A 251 15.35 12.75 3.63
CA ASP A 251 14.88 11.66 4.50
C ASP A 251 15.95 10.57 4.70
N LEU A 252 16.81 10.35 3.70
CA LEU A 252 17.95 9.41 3.73
C LEU A 252 19.24 10.02 4.33
N ASP A 253 19.16 11.16 5.03
CA ASP A 253 20.28 11.87 5.65
C ASP A 253 21.42 12.23 4.67
N GLN A 254 21.07 12.63 3.45
CA GLN A 254 21.98 13.11 2.39
C GLN A 254 21.70 14.57 1.98
N PRO A 255 21.69 15.54 2.91
CA PRO A 255 21.25 16.90 2.65
C PRO A 255 22.14 17.66 1.66
N GLN A 256 23.45 17.35 1.58
CA GLN A 256 24.32 18.02 0.60
C GLN A 256 24.01 17.59 -0.84
N LEU A 257 23.69 16.31 -1.06
CA LEU A 257 23.29 15.82 -2.37
C LEU A 257 21.89 16.30 -2.74
N ALA A 258 20.97 16.36 -1.77
CA ALA A 258 19.67 16.98 -1.95
C ALA A 258 19.83 18.44 -2.40
N LEU A 259 20.66 19.24 -1.71
CA LEU A 259 20.90 20.64 -2.05
C LEU A 259 21.47 20.81 -3.45
N SER A 260 22.46 19.98 -3.86
CA SER A 260 23.03 20.07 -5.20
C SER A 260 21.97 19.79 -6.29
N ILE A 261 21.08 18.83 -6.05
CA ILE A 261 19.98 18.55 -6.99
C ILE A 261 19.05 19.76 -7.11
N VAL A 262 18.68 20.39 -5.99
CA VAL A 262 17.81 21.58 -6.04
C VAL A 262 18.51 22.73 -6.77
N ASP A 263 19.79 22.97 -6.51
CA ASP A 263 20.61 23.98 -7.18
C ASP A 263 20.71 23.77 -8.70
N ASP A 264 20.76 22.51 -9.15
CA ASP A 264 20.79 22.17 -10.57
C ASP A 264 19.41 22.31 -11.24
N VAL A 265 18.32 22.03 -10.52
CA VAL A 265 16.95 22.05 -11.06
C VAL A 265 16.41 23.48 -11.16
N VAL A 266 16.56 24.29 -10.12
CA VAL A 266 15.91 25.61 -10.01
C VAL A 266 16.16 26.54 -11.21
N PRO A 267 17.40 26.68 -11.74
CA PRO A 267 17.66 27.52 -12.92
C PRO A 267 16.95 27.05 -14.20
N ASN A 268 16.59 25.76 -14.26
CA ASN A 268 15.99 25.11 -15.42
C ASN A 268 14.46 25.07 -15.36
N ILE A 269 13.83 25.51 -14.27
CA ILE A 269 12.37 25.65 -14.18
C ILE A 269 11.93 26.83 -15.06
N GLN A 270 11.12 26.53 -16.08
CA GLN A 270 10.61 27.52 -17.03
C GLN A 270 9.07 27.51 -17.04
N PRO A 271 8.41 28.68 -17.02
CA PRO A 271 6.96 28.73 -17.16
C PRO A 271 6.54 28.35 -18.58
N LEU A 272 5.61 27.39 -18.68
CA LEU A 272 5.02 26.97 -19.95
C LEU A 272 3.62 27.58 -20.11
N PRO A 273 3.28 28.18 -21.27
CA PRO A 273 1.94 28.72 -21.50
C PRO A 273 0.82 27.69 -21.33
N GLU A 274 1.08 26.43 -21.68
CA GLU A 274 0.13 25.33 -21.58
C GLU A 274 -0.09 24.87 -20.13
N PHE A 275 0.93 25.05 -19.28
CA PHE A 275 0.95 24.60 -17.89
C PHE A 275 1.54 25.67 -16.96
N PRO A 276 0.87 26.83 -16.82
CA PRO A 276 1.41 27.98 -16.09
C PRO A 276 1.64 27.71 -14.60
N LEU A 277 0.95 26.71 -14.03
CA LEU A 277 1.08 26.34 -12.62
C LEU A 277 2.24 25.41 -12.33
N ASP A 278 2.76 24.66 -13.31
CA ASP A 278 3.77 23.64 -13.04
C ASP A 278 5.10 24.26 -12.62
N ALA A 279 5.48 25.38 -13.25
CA ALA A 279 6.66 26.14 -12.83
C ALA A 279 6.49 26.72 -11.41
N VAL A 280 5.30 27.22 -11.08
CA VAL A 280 4.98 27.73 -9.74
C VAL A 280 5.08 26.63 -8.70
N ASN A 281 4.52 25.45 -8.97
CA ASN A 281 4.59 24.30 -8.07
C ASN A 281 6.04 23.83 -7.87
N ASN A 282 6.80 23.65 -8.96
CA ASN A 282 8.21 23.26 -8.88
C ASN A 282 9.07 24.30 -8.11
N TRP A 283 8.83 25.59 -8.31
CA TRP A 283 9.54 26.63 -7.53
C TRP A 283 9.15 26.58 -6.05
N ILE A 284 7.89 26.35 -5.72
CA ILE A 284 7.43 26.23 -4.33
C ILE A 284 8.08 25.01 -3.67
N ASP A 285 8.07 23.85 -4.32
CA ASP A 285 8.70 22.63 -3.80
C ASP A 285 10.20 22.82 -3.56
N ALA A 286 10.89 23.49 -4.49
CA ALA A 286 12.29 23.87 -4.33
C ALA A 286 12.52 24.87 -3.20
N ALA A 287 11.64 25.86 -3.02
CA ALA A 287 11.74 26.84 -1.94
C ALA A 287 11.51 26.21 -0.56
N VAL A 288 10.58 25.26 -0.46
CA VAL A 288 10.37 24.43 0.73
C VAL A 288 11.64 23.61 1.01
N LEU A 289 12.22 22.96 0.00
CA LEU A 289 13.46 22.20 0.16
C LEU A 289 14.64 23.08 0.60
N TYR A 290 14.84 24.26 0.00
CA TYR A 290 15.86 25.20 0.44
C TYR A 290 15.66 25.62 1.90
N ASN A 291 14.42 25.85 2.34
CA ASN A 291 14.13 26.16 3.74
C ASN A 291 14.46 24.97 4.65
N THR A 292 14.08 23.74 4.29
CA THR A 292 14.41 22.52 5.03
C THR A 292 15.92 22.28 5.12
N LEU A 293 16.67 22.69 4.10
CA LEU A 293 18.13 22.55 4.01
C LEU A 293 18.91 23.75 4.59
N ASP A 294 18.22 24.70 5.25
CA ASP A 294 18.80 25.95 5.78
C ASP A 294 19.60 26.75 4.73
N SER A 295 19.17 26.74 3.46
CA SER A 295 19.81 27.46 2.36
C SER A 295 19.36 28.93 2.29
N ASP A 296 20.30 29.84 2.04
CA ASP A 296 20.06 31.28 1.88
C ASP A 296 19.27 31.61 0.60
N GLN A 297 19.19 30.67 -0.34
CA GLN A 297 18.42 30.82 -1.57
C GLN A 297 16.90 30.80 -1.35
N ALA A 298 16.42 30.27 -0.22
CA ALA A 298 14.99 30.14 0.07
C ALA A 298 14.25 31.48 -0.02
N GLU A 299 14.73 32.52 0.66
CA GLU A 299 14.09 33.85 0.68
C GLU A 299 14.02 34.47 -0.73
N THR A 300 15.10 34.31 -1.51
CA THR A 300 15.18 34.83 -2.88
C THR A 300 14.17 34.12 -3.79
N LEU A 301 14.02 32.81 -3.65
CA LEU A 301 13.08 32.03 -4.44
C LEU A 301 11.63 32.35 -4.06
N TRP A 302 11.31 32.48 -2.77
CA TRP A 302 9.99 32.94 -2.31
C TRP A 302 9.62 34.32 -2.86
N ALA A 303 10.56 35.26 -2.91
CA ALA A 303 10.32 36.58 -3.51
C ALA A 303 10.02 36.46 -5.02
N THR A 304 10.72 35.57 -5.73
CA THR A 304 10.50 35.30 -7.15
C THR A 304 9.12 34.71 -7.41
N ILE A 305 8.71 33.72 -6.62
CA ILE A 305 7.38 33.09 -6.68
C ILE A 305 6.29 34.13 -6.48
N ASN A 306 6.38 34.94 -5.42
CA ASN A 306 5.38 35.96 -5.11
C ASN A 306 5.22 36.99 -6.23
N ASN A 307 6.35 37.45 -6.81
CA ASN A 307 6.31 38.37 -7.94
C ASN A 307 5.66 37.72 -9.18
N HIS A 308 5.97 36.45 -9.46
CA HIS A 308 5.36 35.73 -10.58
C HIS A 308 3.84 35.58 -10.41
N ILE A 309 3.39 35.16 -9.23
CA ILE A 309 1.96 34.99 -8.91
C ILE A 309 1.20 36.33 -9.08
N GLN A 310 1.79 37.46 -8.67
CA GLN A 310 1.18 38.78 -8.84
C GLN A 310 0.98 39.19 -10.30
N GLN A 311 1.71 38.58 -11.24
CA GLN A 311 1.60 38.86 -12.67
C GLN A 311 0.55 37.97 -13.36
N ILE A 312 0.01 36.95 -12.69
CA ILE A 312 -1.03 36.07 -13.25
C ILE A 312 -2.34 36.86 -13.38
N THR A 313 -2.81 37.00 -14.62
CA THR A 313 -4.01 37.79 -14.93
C THR A 313 -5.29 36.95 -15.01
N ASN A 314 -5.18 35.65 -15.26
CA ASN A 314 -6.32 34.74 -15.24
C ASN A 314 -6.75 34.50 -13.76
N PRO A 315 -7.98 34.87 -13.36
CA PRO A 315 -8.40 34.74 -11.95
C PRO A 315 -8.44 33.30 -11.42
N GLN A 316 -8.68 32.30 -12.29
CA GLN A 316 -8.70 30.90 -11.88
C GLN A 316 -7.27 30.38 -11.66
N GLU A 317 -6.35 30.69 -12.56
CA GLU A 317 -4.93 30.35 -12.41
C GLU A 317 -4.31 31.06 -11.20
N LEU A 318 -4.64 32.35 -11.00
CA LEU A 318 -4.18 33.12 -9.84
C LEU A 318 -4.63 32.46 -8.54
N ALA A 319 -5.91 32.09 -8.42
CA ALA A 319 -6.43 31.43 -7.23
C ALA A 319 -5.77 30.07 -6.98
N SER A 320 -5.52 29.28 -8.03
CA SER A 320 -4.81 28.01 -7.92
C SER A 320 -3.35 28.20 -7.50
N ALA A 321 -2.64 29.19 -8.04
CA ALA A 321 -1.27 29.50 -7.65
C ALA A 321 -1.16 30.00 -6.21
N GLN A 322 -2.12 30.83 -5.77
CA GLN A 322 -2.23 31.25 -4.36
C GLN A 322 -2.51 30.07 -3.43
N ARG A 323 -3.32 29.09 -3.86
CA ARG A 323 -3.51 27.85 -3.10
C ARG A 323 -2.21 27.05 -3.00
N SER A 324 -1.43 26.92 -4.07
CA SER A 324 -0.11 26.27 -4.01
C SER A 324 0.83 27.01 -3.05
N LEU A 325 0.77 28.35 -3.01
CA LEU A 325 1.54 29.15 -2.05
C LEU A 325 1.15 28.84 -0.59
N VAL A 326 -0.16 28.69 -0.32
CA VAL A 326 -0.65 28.24 1.00
C VAL A 326 -0.08 26.88 1.36
N GLN A 327 -0.06 25.93 0.42
CA GLN A 327 0.52 24.60 0.64
C GLN A 327 2.00 24.71 1.00
N GLY A 328 2.79 25.49 0.26
CA GLY A 328 4.21 25.69 0.54
C GLY A 328 4.49 26.26 1.94
N TYR A 329 3.79 27.32 2.36
CA TYR A 329 3.92 27.85 3.73
C TYR A 329 3.50 26.83 4.79
N THR A 330 2.48 26.03 4.47
CA THR A 330 2.00 24.98 5.37
C THR A 330 3.04 23.86 5.54
N GLU A 331 3.72 23.44 4.46
CA GLU A 331 4.81 22.45 4.50
C GLU A 331 6.01 22.95 5.33
N MET A 332 6.30 24.25 5.31
CA MET A 332 7.32 24.86 6.17
C MET A 332 6.87 25.06 7.63
N GLY A 333 5.60 24.79 7.96
CA GLY A 333 5.03 25.05 9.28
C GLY A 333 4.73 26.53 9.58
N ASP A 334 4.82 27.42 8.59
CA ASP A 334 4.42 28.83 8.72
C ASP A 334 2.90 28.99 8.56
N PHE A 335 2.18 28.52 9.57
CA PHE A 335 0.72 28.50 9.56
C PHE A 335 0.09 29.91 9.55
N GLU A 336 0.81 30.93 10.04
CA GLU A 336 0.33 32.31 10.04
C GLU A 336 0.37 32.92 8.64
N GLN A 337 1.47 32.72 7.90
CA GLN A 337 1.51 33.09 6.48
C GLN A 337 0.50 32.28 5.67
N ALA A 338 0.43 30.97 5.89
CA ALA A 338 -0.53 30.11 5.20
C ALA A 338 -1.98 30.61 5.36
N LYS A 339 -2.41 30.95 6.59
CA LYS A 339 -3.74 31.51 6.85
C LYS A 339 -3.94 32.88 6.21
N THR A 340 -2.94 33.75 6.26
CA THR A 340 -2.98 35.08 5.63
C THR A 340 -3.18 34.95 4.12
N GLN A 341 -2.41 34.07 3.47
CA GLN A 341 -2.53 33.82 2.04
C GLN A 341 -3.87 33.17 1.69
N ALA A 342 -4.35 32.20 2.48
CA ALA A 342 -5.64 31.55 2.26
C ALA A 342 -6.81 32.55 2.33
N GLN A 343 -6.78 33.49 3.28
CA GLN A 343 -7.79 34.54 3.40
C GLN A 343 -7.80 35.51 2.21
N ALA A 344 -6.64 35.74 1.58
CA ALA A 344 -6.51 36.62 0.41
C ALA A 344 -7.04 35.99 -0.89
N ILE A 345 -7.30 34.68 -0.93
CA ILE A 345 -7.84 34.01 -2.12
C ILE A 345 -9.29 34.45 -2.33
N GLU A 346 -9.56 35.11 -3.46
CA GLU A 346 -10.92 35.59 -3.80
C GLU A 346 -11.87 34.42 -4.14
N ASN A 347 -11.39 33.45 -4.92
CA ASN A 347 -12.17 32.28 -5.32
C ASN A 347 -12.57 31.46 -4.10
N THR A 348 -13.87 31.35 -3.86
CA THR A 348 -14.41 30.71 -2.65
C THR A 348 -14.08 29.22 -2.58
N ARG A 349 -14.02 28.52 -3.73
CA ARG A 349 -13.69 27.09 -3.79
C ARG A 349 -12.21 26.87 -3.45
N GLU A 350 -11.32 27.60 -4.11
CA GLU A 350 -9.86 27.50 -3.84
C GLU A 350 -9.53 27.93 -2.40
N ARG A 351 -10.19 28.98 -1.89
CA ARG A 351 -10.07 29.40 -0.49
C ARG A 351 -10.49 28.30 0.47
N GLN A 352 -11.57 27.56 0.16
CA GLN A 352 -12.00 26.44 0.99
C GLN A 352 -10.97 25.31 0.99
N VAL A 353 -10.43 24.94 -0.18
CA VAL A 353 -9.38 23.93 -0.29
C VAL A 353 -8.12 24.36 0.48
N ALA A 354 -7.72 25.63 0.38
CA ALA A 354 -6.59 26.16 1.13
C ALA A 354 -6.76 26.03 2.66
N HIS A 355 -7.96 26.29 3.20
CA HIS A 355 -8.23 26.08 4.62
C HIS A 355 -8.25 24.59 5.00
N GLU A 356 -8.69 23.70 4.11
CA GLU A 356 -8.59 22.24 4.30
C GLU A 356 -7.13 21.77 4.34
N THR A 357 -6.26 22.31 3.47
CA THR A 357 -4.82 22.07 3.50
C THR A 357 -4.21 22.46 4.84
N ILE A 358 -4.54 23.67 5.34
CA ILE A 358 -4.06 24.16 6.64
C ILE A 358 -4.58 23.28 7.79
N ALA A 359 -5.87 22.91 7.79
CA ALA A 359 -6.44 22.05 8.83
C ALA A 359 -5.77 20.67 8.87
N SER A 360 -5.54 20.08 7.70
CA SER A 360 -4.84 18.80 7.56
C SER A 360 -3.40 18.88 8.09
N ALA A 361 -2.70 19.98 7.83
CA ALA A 361 -1.35 20.14 8.33
C ALA A 361 -1.28 20.45 9.83
N TYR A 362 -2.25 21.19 10.39
CA TYR A 362 -2.40 21.27 11.84
C TYR A 362 -2.57 19.89 12.45
N ALA A 363 -3.41 19.04 11.86
CA ALA A 363 -3.57 17.67 12.31
C ALA A 363 -2.25 16.88 12.21
N ARG A 364 -1.51 16.98 11.10
CA ARG A 364 -0.18 16.34 10.97
C ARG A 364 0.83 16.82 12.00
N ALA A 365 0.77 18.10 12.37
CA ALA A 365 1.61 18.68 13.42
C ALA A 365 1.11 18.40 14.85
N GLY A 366 0.05 17.59 15.02
CA GLY A 366 -0.55 17.29 16.33
C GLY A 366 -1.35 18.44 16.96
N GLN A 367 -1.62 19.52 16.21
CA GLN A 367 -2.40 20.68 16.66
C GLN A 367 -3.92 20.44 16.48
N VAL A 368 -4.42 19.42 17.17
CA VAL A 368 -5.80 18.90 17.06
C VAL A 368 -6.86 19.99 17.24
N GLU A 369 -6.69 20.86 18.24
CA GLU A 369 -7.65 21.94 18.55
C GLU A 369 -7.73 22.96 17.41
N ALA A 370 -6.58 23.34 16.85
CA ALA A 370 -6.50 24.27 15.73
C ALA A 370 -7.12 23.67 14.45
N ALA A 371 -6.81 22.40 14.17
CA ALA A 371 -7.40 21.66 13.04
C ALA A 371 -8.93 21.61 13.15
N ASN A 372 -9.45 21.15 14.29
CA ASN A 372 -10.89 21.00 14.49
C ASN A 372 -11.62 22.35 14.52
N SER A 373 -11.04 23.38 15.14
CA SER A 373 -11.62 24.72 15.16
C SER A 373 -11.71 25.33 13.76
N LEU A 374 -10.68 25.12 12.92
CA LEU A 374 -10.69 25.61 11.55
C LEU A 374 -11.81 24.95 10.75
N VAL A 375 -11.96 23.63 10.85
CA VAL A 375 -13.02 22.89 10.15
C VAL A 375 -14.42 23.30 10.59
N GLN A 376 -14.63 23.55 11.88
CA GLN A 376 -15.94 24.04 12.39
C GLN A 376 -16.32 25.41 11.81
N SER A 377 -15.34 26.24 11.45
CA SER A 377 -15.58 27.55 10.85
C SER A 377 -15.93 27.50 9.36
N MET A 378 -15.79 26.33 8.71
CA MET A 378 -15.98 26.16 7.27
C MET A 378 -17.43 25.84 6.89
N GLY A 379 -17.85 26.24 5.68
CA GLY A 379 -19.23 26.05 5.20
C GLY A 379 -19.60 24.61 4.79
N ASN A 380 -18.63 23.70 4.66
CA ASN A 380 -18.85 22.28 4.37
C ASN A 380 -17.92 21.40 5.22
N PRO A 381 -18.17 21.27 6.53
CA PRO A 381 -17.29 20.57 7.44
C PRO A 381 -17.25 19.05 7.20
N GLN A 382 -18.27 18.48 6.53
CA GLN A 382 -18.38 17.04 6.27
C GLN A 382 -17.19 16.47 5.50
N SER A 383 -16.94 17.05 4.32
CA SER A 383 -15.85 16.60 3.44
C SER A 383 -14.50 16.73 4.14
N VAL A 384 -14.29 17.86 4.82
CA VAL A 384 -13.02 18.15 5.51
C VAL A 384 -12.82 17.26 6.73
N ARG A 385 -13.90 16.91 7.46
CA ARG A 385 -13.84 15.94 8.56
C ARG A 385 -13.40 14.57 8.07
N ARG A 386 -13.90 14.11 6.92
CA ARG A 386 -13.43 12.84 6.33
C ARG A 386 -11.94 12.89 5.98
N SER A 387 -11.46 14.00 5.39
CA SER A 387 -10.03 14.21 5.14
C SER A 387 -9.20 14.18 6.43
N LEU A 388 -9.69 14.84 7.50
CA LEU A 388 -9.04 14.82 8.81
C LEU A 388 -8.99 13.44 9.46
N VAL A 389 -10.06 12.63 9.34
CA VAL A 389 -10.05 11.23 9.81
C VAL A 389 -8.88 10.48 9.17
N ARG A 390 -8.68 10.60 7.86
CA ARG A 390 -7.55 9.97 7.16
C ARG A 390 -6.21 10.48 7.69
N VAL A 391 -6.05 11.78 7.81
CA VAL A 391 -4.81 12.38 8.34
C VAL A 391 -4.52 11.88 9.76
N TYR A 392 -5.52 11.82 10.64
CA TYR A 392 -5.34 11.28 11.99
C TYR A 392 -4.97 9.80 11.97
N LEU A 393 -5.52 9.00 11.06
CA LEU A 393 -5.12 7.60 10.88
C LEU A 393 -3.67 7.46 10.37
N ASP A 394 -3.27 8.29 9.41
CA ASP A 394 -1.93 8.28 8.81
C ASP A 394 -0.85 8.77 9.77
N THR A 395 -1.23 9.57 10.78
CA THR A 395 -0.34 10.11 11.81
C THR A 395 -0.52 9.43 13.16
N GLU A 396 -1.18 8.27 13.17
CA GLU A 396 -1.40 7.41 14.35
C GLU A 396 -2.17 8.08 15.51
N GLN A 397 -2.88 9.17 15.24
CA GLN A 397 -3.76 9.88 16.18
C GLN A 397 -5.14 9.21 16.24
N TYR A 398 -5.15 7.92 16.56
CA TYR A 398 -6.35 7.08 16.44
C TYR A 398 -7.54 7.56 17.27
N ASP A 399 -7.31 8.04 18.50
CA ASP A 399 -8.38 8.52 19.37
C ASP A 399 -9.10 9.73 18.74
N GLN A 400 -8.37 10.58 18.01
CA GLN A 400 -8.94 11.74 17.31
C GLN A 400 -9.73 11.31 16.08
N ALA A 401 -9.23 10.31 15.33
CA ALA A 401 -9.95 9.72 14.21
C ALA A 401 -11.29 9.12 14.67
N GLU A 402 -11.28 8.35 15.76
CA GLU A 402 -12.48 7.73 16.36
C GLU A 402 -13.48 8.79 16.83
N GLN A 403 -13.02 9.79 17.58
CA GLN A 403 -13.88 10.86 18.09
C GLN A 403 -14.55 11.64 16.95
N LEU A 404 -13.82 11.90 15.87
CA LEU A 404 -14.35 12.64 14.72
C LEU A 404 -15.36 11.80 13.92
N ALA A 405 -15.14 10.49 13.85
CA ALA A 405 -15.99 9.57 13.10
C ALA A 405 -17.27 9.15 13.82
N GLN A 406 -17.31 9.25 15.15
CA GLN A 406 -18.51 9.03 15.96
C GLN A 406 -19.53 10.18 15.85
N GLN A 407 -19.19 11.27 15.15
CA GLN A 407 -20.16 12.32 14.87
C GLN A 407 -21.32 11.76 14.01
N PRO A 408 -22.58 12.16 14.24
CA PRO A 408 -23.74 11.55 13.58
C PRO A 408 -23.68 11.55 12.04
N ASP A 409 -23.00 12.54 11.49
CA ASP A 409 -22.79 12.76 10.06
C ASP A 409 -21.59 12.01 9.47
N MET A 410 -20.79 11.36 10.31
CA MET A 410 -19.56 10.63 9.94
C MET A 410 -19.66 9.11 10.15
N LEU A 411 -20.82 8.59 10.57
CA LEU A 411 -21.00 7.16 10.84
C LEU A 411 -20.72 6.27 9.61
N GLU A 412 -20.95 6.79 8.39
CA GLU A 412 -20.62 6.09 7.14
C GLU A 412 -19.10 5.92 6.91
N ALA A 413 -18.26 6.66 7.64
CA ALA A 413 -16.80 6.54 7.57
C ALA A 413 -16.22 5.50 8.55
N LEU A 414 -17.02 4.95 9.47
CA LEU A 414 -16.55 3.94 10.44
C LEU A 414 -15.97 2.67 9.77
N PRO A 415 -16.54 2.15 8.66
CA PRO A 415 -15.92 1.03 7.95
C PRO A 415 -14.53 1.34 7.39
N GLU A 416 -14.29 2.59 6.96
CA GLU A 416 -12.97 3.04 6.45
C GLU A 416 -11.92 3.00 7.57
N ILE A 417 -12.29 3.46 8.77
CA ILE A 417 -11.43 3.43 9.96
C ILE A 417 -11.16 2.00 10.40
N GLY A 418 -12.20 1.17 10.51
CA GLY A 418 -12.05 -0.23 10.88
C GLY A 418 -11.15 -0.99 9.90
N SER A 419 -11.30 -0.74 8.60
CA SER A 419 -10.45 -1.33 7.56
C SER A 419 -8.98 -0.91 7.71
N ARG A 420 -8.72 0.35 8.09
CA ARG A 420 -7.35 0.82 8.39
C ARG A 420 -6.78 0.12 9.61
N TYR A 421 -7.54 -0.02 10.70
CA TYR A 421 -7.10 -0.75 11.89
C TYR A 421 -6.82 -2.21 11.61
N CYS A 422 -7.60 -2.85 10.74
CA CYS A 422 -7.32 -4.20 10.27
C CYS A 422 -5.96 -4.33 9.61
N LYS A 423 -5.63 -3.42 8.69
CA LYS A 423 -4.34 -3.40 8.00
C LYS A 423 -3.17 -3.15 8.95
N LEU A 424 -3.35 -2.28 9.94
CA LEU A 424 -2.34 -1.94 10.94
C LEU A 424 -2.21 -2.98 12.07
N GLY A 425 -3.02 -4.04 12.06
CA GLY A 425 -3.02 -5.03 13.14
C GLY A 425 -3.66 -4.57 14.46
N LEU A 426 -4.39 -3.45 14.45
CA LEU A 426 -4.99 -2.81 15.63
C LEU A 426 -6.40 -3.35 15.94
N PHE A 427 -6.53 -4.67 16.01
CA PHE A 427 -7.83 -5.35 15.97
C PHE A 427 -8.74 -5.09 17.19
N GLU A 428 -8.16 -4.79 18.36
CA GLU A 428 -8.94 -4.42 19.55
C GLU A 428 -9.74 -3.12 19.35
N ARG A 429 -9.24 -2.21 18.49
CA ARG A 429 -9.97 -0.99 18.10
C ARG A 429 -11.06 -1.26 17.05
N VAL A 430 -11.06 -2.42 16.39
CA VAL A 430 -12.07 -2.78 15.37
C VAL A 430 -13.38 -3.20 16.03
N VAL A 431 -13.34 -3.95 17.13
CA VAL A 431 -14.54 -4.52 17.77
C VAL A 431 -15.62 -3.47 18.09
N PRO A 432 -15.30 -2.33 18.75
CA PRO A 432 -16.32 -1.33 19.05
C PRO A 432 -16.97 -0.73 17.80
N LEU A 433 -16.28 -0.75 16.66
CA LEU A 433 -16.79 -0.21 15.39
C LEU A 433 -17.80 -1.17 14.73
N ILE A 434 -17.69 -2.48 14.99
CA ILE A 434 -18.62 -3.49 14.45
C ILE A 434 -20.04 -3.24 14.99
N ASP A 435 -20.15 -2.92 16.28
CA ASP A 435 -21.44 -2.64 16.93
C ASP A 435 -22.09 -1.36 16.41
N LEU A 436 -21.27 -0.41 15.92
CA LEU A 436 -21.73 0.85 15.35
C LEU A 436 -22.08 0.76 13.86
N SER A 437 -21.71 -0.33 13.19
CA SER A 437 -21.92 -0.54 11.75
C SER A 437 -22.50 -1.93 11.45
N PRO A 438 -23.84 -2.09 11.43
CA PRO A 438 -24.50 -3.39 11.27
C PRO A 438 -24.06 -4.19 10.02
N SER A 439 -23.70 -3.51 8.92
CA SER A 439 -23.27 -4.10 7.64
C SER A 439 -21.75 -4.39 7.54
N ALA A 440 -21.03 -4.49 8.66
CA ALA A 440 -19.57 -4.57 8.69
C ALA A 440 -18.99 -6.00 8.60
N ASP A 441 -19.44 -6.82 7.65
CA ASP A 441 -18.91 -8.19 7.47
C ASP A 441 -17.39 -8.22 7.27
N GLY A 442 -16.83 -7.25 6.55
CA GLY A 442 -15.38 -7.10 6.40
C GLY A 442 -14.65 -6.85 7.72
N LEU A 443 -15.22 -6.03 8.61
CA LEU A 443 -14.62 -5.78 9.94
C LEU A 443 -14.74 -7.01 10.85
N ARG A 444 -15.86 -7.73 10.77
CA ARG A 444 -16.05 -9.00 11.48
C ARG A 444 -15.03 -10.04 11.06
N SER A 445 -14.85 -10.21 9.74
CA SER A 445 -13.87 -11.14 9.18
C SER A 445 -12.46 -10.82 9.65
N CYS A 446 -12.05 -9.56 9.52
CA CYS A 446 -10.75 -9.09 9.98
C CYS A 446 -10.52 -9.36 11.49
N ALA A 447 -11.44 -8.93 12.35
CA ALA A 447 -11.31 -9.11 13.79
C ALA A 447 -11.33 -10.59 14.18
N ALA A 448 -12.11 -11.42 13.49
CA ALA A 448 -12.14 -12.86 13.71
C ALA A 448 -10.79 -13.51 13.39
N ILE A 449 -10.21 -13.19 12.22
CA ILE A 449 -8.88 -13.69 11.83
C ILE A 449 -7.81 -13.27 12.84
N ALA A 450 -7.89 -12.05 13.34
CA ALA A 450 -6.98 -11.55 14.36
C ALA A 450 -7.08 -12.29 15.69
N PHE A 451 -8.29 -12.50 16.21
CA PHE A 451 -8.49 -13.30 17.42
C PHE A 451 -7.95 -14.71 17.23
N ALA A 452 -8.14 -15.30 16.04
CA ALA A 452 -7.59 -16.61 15.75
C ALA A 452 -6.05 -16.64 15.80
N LYS A 453 -5.38 -15.63 15.23
CA LYS A 453 -3.91 -15.48 15.29
C LYS A 453 -3.39 -15.31 16.73
N GLN A 454 -4.19 -14.73 17.62
CA GLN A 454 -3.85 -14.58 19.05
C GLN A 454 -4.17 -15.83 19.89
N GLY A 455 -4.73 -16.87 19.27
CA GLY A 455 -5.15 -18.10 19.96
C GLY A 455 -6.53 -18.01 20.62
N GLU A 456 -7.26 -16.90 20.47
CA GLU A 456 -8.64 -16.72 20.93
C GLU A 456 -9.63 -17.34 19.93
N ILE A 457 -9.50 -18.63 19.66
CA ILE A 457 -10.23 -19.27 18.57
C ILE A 457 -11.75 -19.27 18.80
N GLU A 458 -12.21 -19.48 20.02
CA GLU A 458 -13.66 -19.47 20.31
C GLU A 458 -14.30 -18.12 19.98
N ARG A 459 -13.62 -17.02 20.32
CA ARG A 459 -14.07 -15.65 20.02
C ARG A 459 -14.03 -15.37 18.52
N ALA A 460 -13.01 -15.88 17.82
CA ALA A 460 -12.92 -15.80 16.37
C ALA A 460 -14.11 -16.49 15.68
N LEU A 461 -14.46 -17.70 16.12
CA LEU A 461 -15.56 -18.47 15.56
C LEU A 461 -16.93 -17.83 15.88
N GLU A 462 -17.12 -17.32 17.10
CA GLU A 462 -18.34 -16.58 17.46
C GLU A 462 -18.55 -15.38 16.54
N LEU A 463 -17.49 -14.59 16.29
CA LEU A 463 -17.59 -13.44 15.40
C LEU A 463 -17.82 -13.86 13.94
N THR A 464 -17.21 -14.95 13.50
CA THR A 464 -17.40 -15.52 12.15
C THR A 464 -18.86 -15.92 11.90
N GLU A 465 -19.55 -16.46 12.91
CA GLU A 465 -20.97 -16.83 12.82
C GLU A 465 -21.91 -15.63 12.64
N THR A 466 -21.44 -14.41 12.92
CA THR A 466 -22.22 -13.18 12.72
C THR A 466 -22.06 -12.57 11.32
N ILE A 467 -21.16 -13.10 10.48
CA ILE A 467 -20.94 -12.64 9.10
C ILE A 467 -22.14 -13.07 8.24
N ALA A 468 -22.86 -12.11 7.66
CA ALA A 468 -24.10 -12.38 6.93
C ALA A 468 -23.86 -13.03 5.56
N ASP A 469 -22.84 -12.58 4.83
CA ASP A 469 -22.51 -13.11 3.51
C ASP A 469 -21.82 -14.50 3.62
N PRO A 470 -22.37 -15.56 2.99
CA PRO A 470 -21.79 -16.91 3.05
C PRO A 470 -20.37 -16.99 2.48
N GLY A 471 -20.06 -16.21 1.44
CA GLY A 471 -18.73 -16.17 0.83
C GLY A 471 -17.69 -15.57 1.76
N ASN A 472 -17.99 -14.42 2.37
CA ASN A 472 -17.13 -13.79 3.38
C ASN A 472 -16.95 -14.71 4.60
N ARG A 473 -18.01 -15.42 5.01
CA ARG A 473 -17.95 -16.38 6.11
C ARG A 473 -17.04 -17.57 5.75
N SER A 474 -17.21 -18.15 4.56
CA SER A 474 -16.36 -19.23 4.03
C SER A 474 -14.89 -18.82 4.01
N ASN A 475 -14.59 -17.65 3.45
CA ASN A 475 -13.25 -17.08 3.43
C ASN A 475 -12.67 -16.93 4.84
N THR A 476 -13.45 -16.40 5.78
CA THR A 476 -13.00 -16.23 7.17
C THR A 476 -12.67 -17.58 7.82
N LEU A 477 -13.48 -18.61 7.59
CA LEU A 477 -13.21 -19.98 8.07
C LEU A 477 -11.92 -20.56 7.46
N VAL A 478 -11.66 -20.34 6.17
CA VAL A 478 -10.40 -20.74 5.51
C VAL A 478 -9.20 -20.07 6.20
N ALA A 479 -9.26 -18.76 6.45
CA ALA A 479 -8.16 -18.05 7.13
C ALA A 479 -7.94 -18.51 8.58
N ILE A 480 -9.01 -18.78 9.34
CA ILE A 480 -8.90 -19.33 10.70
C ILE A 480 -8.32 -20.75 10.65
N SER A 481 -8.68 -21.56 9.66
CA SER A 481 -8.16 -22.92 9.52
C SER A 481 -6.64 -22.98 9.41
N ALA A 482 -6.01 -21.95 8.82
CA ALA A 482 -4.56 -21.86 8.68
C ALA A 482 -3.82 -21.82 10.03
N GLN A 483 -4.46 -21.32 11.09
CA GLN A 483 -3.88 -21.31 12.45
C GLN A 483 -3.68 -22.73 13.01
N TYR A 484 -4.35 -23.72 12.45
CA TYR A 484 -4.26 -25.12 12.83
C TYR A 484 -3.30 -25.95 11.96
N THR A 485 -2.73 -25.35 10.91
CA THR A 485 -1.83 -26.04 9.96
C THR A 485 -0.39 -25.52 10.02
N THR A 486 -0.17 -24.33 10.59
CA THR A 486 1.17 -23.75 10.77
C THR A 486 1.96 -24.47 11.85
N GLU A 487 2.79 -25.44 11.46
CA GLU A 487 3.93 -25.90 12.25
C GLU A 487 5.23 -25.31 11.68
N PRO A 488 6.20 -24.87 12.51
CA PRO A 488 7.50 -24.49 12.01
C PRO A 488 8.16 -25.66 11.26
N VAL A 489 8.68 -25.42 10.06
CA VAL A 489 9.29 -26.42 9.15
C VAL A 489 10.42 -27.23 9.83
N SER A 490 11.12 -26.64 10.80
CA SER A 490 12.15 -27.30 11.61
C SER A 490 11.61 -28.36 12.56
N TRP A 491 10.39 -28.18 13.08
CA TRP A 491 9.75 -29.12 14.00
C TRP A 491 9.22 -30.37 13.30
N GLN A 492 8.63 -30.24 12.10
CA GLN A 492 8.10 -31.39 11.34
C GLN A 492 9.15 -32.49 11.11
N ARG A 493 10.40 -32.13 10.85
CA ARG A 493 11.52 -33.09 10.71
C ARG A 493 11.93 -33.74 12.05
N LEU A 494 11.81 -33.04 13.16
CA LEU A 494 12.24 -33.50 14.49
C LEU A 494 11.26 -34.46 15.16
N ILE A 495 9.96 -34.28 14.91
CA ILE A 495 8.89 -34.98 15.65
C ILE A 495 7.95 -35.80 14.75
N GLY A 496 8.18 -35.85 13.44
CA GLY A 496 7.35 -36.60 12.48
C GLY A 496 7.12 -38.07 12.86
N TRP A 497 8.10 -38.69 13.52
CA TRP A 497 8.07 -40.09 14.00
C TRP A 497 7.26 -40.31 15.29
N LEU A 498 6.82 -39.27 15.98
CA LEU A 498 6.11 -39.40 17.27
C LEU A 498 4.62 -39.76 17.10
N PRO A 499 4.05 -40.57 18.02
CA PRO A 499 2.61 -40.84 18.08
C PRO A 499 1.78 -39.57 18.31
N LYS A 500 0.52 -39.56 17.83
CA LYS A 500 -0.41 -38.42 17.92
C LYS A 500 -0.53 -37.86 19.34
N SER A 501 -0.64 -38.72 20.35
CA SER A 501 -0.73 -38.31 21.77
C SER A 501 0.50 -37.55 22.28
N VAL A 502 1.70 -37.86 21.77
CA VAL A 502 2.94 -37.17 22.15
C VAL A 502 3.09 -35.85 21.40
N LYS A 503 2.64 -35.80 20.14
CA LYS A 503 2.55 -34.57 19.36
C LYS A 503 1.59 -33.56 20.01
N THR A 504 0.40 -34.01 20.40
CA THR A 504 -0.58 -33.19 21.14
C THR A 504 -0.04 -32.71 22.49
N TRP A 505 0.78 -33.53 23.19
CA TRP A 505 1.47 -33.10 24.42
C TRP A 505 2.59 -32.07 24.16
N LEU A 506 3.24 -32.12 22.97
CA LEU A 506 4.28 -31.18 22.54
C LEU A 506 3.72 -29.89 21.91
N GLY A 507 2.40 -29.70 21.83
CA GLY A 507 1.78 -28.50 21.26
C GLY A 507 1.65 -28.49 19.73
N VAL A 508 1.80 -29.64 19.07
CA VAL A 508 1.53 -29.84 17.63
C VAL A 508 0.02 -29.79 17.41
N HIS A 509 -0.46 -28.77 16.70
CA HIS A 509 -1.89 -28.55 16.48
C HIS A 509 -2.51 -29.65 15.58
N ASP A 510 -3.77 -30.02 15.88
CA ASP A 510 -4.49 -31.08 15.17
C ASP A 510 -5.05 -30.55 13.84
N SER A 511 -4.48 -31.00 12.72
CA SER A 511 -5.01 -30.70 11.38
C SER A 511 -6.47 -31.16 11.19
N ALA A 512 -7.00 -32.00 12.08
CA ALA A 512 -8.42 -32.34 12.09
C ALA A 512 -9.32 -31.11 12.25
N LYS A 513 -8.94 -30.13 13.08
CA LYS A 513 -9.75 -28.91 13.25
C LYS A 513 -9.66 -27.99 12.04
N ALA A 514 -8.47 -27.89 11.42
CA ALA A 514 -8.31 -27.20 10.14
C ALA A 514 -9.27 -27.79 9.09
N VAL A 515 -9.28 -29.12 8.98
CA VAL A 515 -10.14 -29.84 8.03
C VAL A 515 -11.62 -29.64 8.32
N GLU A 516 -12.04 -29.63 9.60
CA GLU A 516 -13.43 -29.36 9.98
C GLU A 516 -13.88 -27.95 9.54
N LEU A 517 -13.04 -26.94 9.75
CA LEU A 517 -13.35 -25.57 9.34
C LEU A 517 -13.39 -25.43 7.82
N LEU A 518 -12.51 -26.14 7.10
CA LEU A 518 -12.51 -26.19 5.64
C LEU A 518 -13.73 -26.94 5.07
N ASP A 519 -14.20 -27.98 5.76
CA ASP A 519 -15.45 -28.67 5.42
C ASP A 519 -16.65 -27.71 5.58
N GLN A 520 -16.71 -26.96 6.69
CA GLN A 520 -17.74 -25.93 6.90
C GLN A 520 -17.67 -24.81 5.85
N ALA A 521 -16.46 -24.36 5.51
CA ALA A 521 -16.26 -23.35 4.47
C ALA A 521 -16.77 -23.82 3.11
N LEU A 522 -16.56 -25.10 2.78
CA LEU A 522 -17.02 -25.71 1.53
C LEU A 522 -18.55 -25.87 1.47
N GLU A 523 -19.22 -26.09 2.60
CA GLU A 523 -20.69 -26.18 2.66
C GLU A 523 -21.41 -24.84 2.39
N LEU A 524 -20.69 -23.73 2.51
CA LEU A 524 -21.23 -22.37 2.31
C LEU A 524 -21.22 -21.90 0.85
N ILE A 525 -20.56 -22.64 -0.05
CA ILE A 525 -20.32 -22.26 -1.47
C ILE A 525 -20.79 -23.35 -2.44
#